data_AF-A0A7C2LRH4-F1
#
_entry.id   AF-A0A7C2LRH4-F1
#
_cell.length_a   1.000
_cell.length_b   1.000
_cell.length_c   1.000
_cell.angle_alpha   90.00
_cell.angle_beta   90.00
_cell.angle_gamma   90.00
#
_symmetry.space_group_name_H-M   'P 1'
#
loop_
_entity.id
_entity.type
_entity.pdbx_description
1 polymer ?
#
loop_
_entity_poly.entity_id
_entity_poly.type
_entity_poly.pdbx_seq_one_letter_code
_entity_poly.pdbx_strand_id
1 'polypeptide(L)'
;MSCLPWCTAPACSCRLPAPGCSGSACSAPSPCGCSCTCTSGPTCRWCWACGRATPAPRPGPATASSPSPGSTSFSPCPSPSPWWRRRTSTDVDAARSRSAAPPDTVIASARAGEPDRYLAALLAPLPARGALLALAAFSAEVSRVPLLALREPTMGEIRLQWWRDQLALRVDEGRTGSPVADALLAAVAEHALPREALLELIEARSRELAGEPPADDAALELQLWRSEGILFALAARTLAGDEVLPAAQAASVAAGQAYGLARLLLTLPLALARGRVPLPLARMEAAGVARETLLAGSGSEATLRLLAGLHGAARARVLEARRHVADLPREYRPAFLPLALVRSYLRAVERRGRDVLRRPAGIAPATRVARILLAHWLGRP
;
A
#
# COMPACT_ATOMS: atom_id res chain seq x y z
N MET A 1 -11.35 22.17 55.60
CA MET A 1 -10.60 23.41 55.31
C MET A 1 -11.22 24.04 54.06
N SER A 2 -12.12 25.00 54.30
CA SER A 2 -12.37 26.31 53.64
C SER A 2 -11.74 26.58 52.26
N CYS A 3 -12.31 27.28 51.27
CA CYS A 3 -13.50 28.15 51.11
C CYS A 3 -13.72 28.43 49.58
N LEU A 4 -14.95 28.77 49.16
CA LEU A 4 -15.32 29.55 47.93
C LEU A 4 -14.91 31.05 48.11
N PRO A 5 -15.24 32.10 47.27
CA PRO A 5 -16.05 32.20 46.02
C PRO A 5 -15.58 33.23 44.93
N TRP A 6 -16.32 33.28 43.80
CA TRP A 6 -16.71 34.45 42.95
C TRP A 6 -15.69 35.29 42.13
N CYS A 7 -15.99 35.42 40.82
CA CYS A 7 -16.21 36.74 40.19
C CYS A 7 -17.11 36.63 38.95
N THR A 8 -17.82 37.73 38.71
CA THR A 8 -19.14 37.92 38.06
C THR A 8 -19.08 38.28 36.56
N ALA A 9 -20.19 38.02 35.86
CA ALA A 9 -20.49 38.47 34.48
C ALA A 9 -20.63 40.01 34.35
N PRO A 10 -20.92 40.55 33.14
CA PRO A 10 -22.32 40.71 32.78
C PRO A 10 -22.68 40.34 31.34
N ALA A 11 -23.96 40.02 31.18
CA ALA A 11 -24.67 39.72 29.95
C ALA A 11 -24.82 40.96 29.04
N CYS A 12 -25.00 40.73 27.73
CA CYS A 12 -25.91 41.56 26.95
C CYS A 12 -26.48 40.80 25.74
N SER A 13 -27.76 41.06 25.53
CA SER A 13 -28.75 40.38 24.70
C SER A 13 -28.56 40.53 23.19
N CYS A 14 -28.94 39.48 22.45
CA CYS A 14 -29.30 39.59 21.04
C CYS A 14 -30.63 40.37 20.91
N ARG A 15 -30.63 41.43 20.09
CA ARG A 15 -31.84 41.98 19.46
C ARG A 15 -31.58 42.12 17.95
N LEU A 16 -32.41 41.44 17.17
CA LEU A 16 -32.68 41.73 15.76
C LEU A 16 -33.49 43.04 15.66
N PRO A 17 -33.41 43.81 14.55
CA PRO A 17 -34.01 43.42 13.28
C PRO A 17 -33.11 43.61 12.03
N ALA A 18 -33.40 42.83 10.99
CA ALA A 18 -32.94 42.99 9.61
C ALA A 18 -33.52 44.29 8.97
N PRO A 19 -33.19 44.72 7.71
CA PRO A 19 -32.41 44.03 6.67
C PRO A 19 -31.37 44.89 5.91
N GLY A 20 -30.50 44.22 5.15
CA GLY A 20 -29.88 44.81 3.96
C GLY A 20 -28.53 45.50 4.19
N CYS A 21 -27.45 44.72 4.19
CA CYS A 21 -26.19 45.07 3.54
C CYS A 21 -25.37 43.80 3.39
N SER A 22 -25.22 43.36 2.14
CA SER A 22 -24.33 42.31 1.69
C SER A 22 -22.88 42.81 1.67
N GLY A 23 -21.97 42.02 2.24
CA GLY A 23 -20.54 42.10 1.93
C GLY A 23 -19.66 42.58 3.08
N SER A 24 -18.74 41.69 3.47
CA SER A 24 -17.52 41.89 4.27
C SER A 24 -17.66 42.42 5.71
N ALA A 25 -17.18 41.64 6.69
CA ALA A 25 -16.03 42.02 7.54
C ALA A 25 -15.82 41.09 8.76
N CYS A 26 -14.55 40.67 8.92
CA CYS A 26 -13.74 40.71 10.15
C CYS A 26 -14.06 39.84 11.38
N SER A 27 -13.03 39.08 11.80
CA SER A 27 -12.49 38.92 13.16
C SER A 27 -11.16 38.13 13.04
N ALA A 28 -10.03 38.36 13.71
CA ALA A 28 -9.42 39.35 14.59
C ALA A 28 -7.89 39.00 14.64
N PRO A 29 -6.98 39.78 15.26
CA PRO A 29 -5.55 39.72 14.95
C PRO A 29 -4.83 38.54 15.61
N SER A 30 -4.11 37.75 14.81
CA SER A 30 -3.12 36.77 15.29
C SER A 30 -1.74 37.44 15.44
N PRO A 31 -1.02 37.24 16.55
CA PRO A 31 0.25 37.92 16.83
C PRO A 31 1.42 37.17 16.19
N CYS A 32 1.38 36.94 14.88
CA CYS A 32 2.49 36.34 14.12
C CYS A 32 2.38 36.85 12.68
N GLY A 33 3.21 37.81 12.29
CA GLY A 33 3.28 38.32 10.92
C GLY A 33 3.73 37.23 9.95
N CYS A 34 2.95 36.99 8.89
CA CYS A 34 3.38 36.21 7.73
C CYS A 34 2.93 36.94 6.46
N SER A 35 3.91 37.51 5.77
CA SER A 35 3.81 38.05 4.42
C SER A 35 3.78 36.91 3.39
N CYS A 36 2.80 36.90 2.51
CA CYS A 36 2.76 35.96 1.39
C CYS A 36 3.72 36.43 0.29
N THR A 37 4.76 35.64 -0.01
CA THR A 37 5.63 35.80 -1.18
C THR A 37 5.39 34.65 -2.14
N CYS A 38 5.04 34.96 -3.40
CA CYS A 38 4.89 33.97 -4.47
C CYS A 38 6.23 33.80 -5.21
N THR A 39 6.76 32.58 -5.22
CA THR A 39 8.01 32.22 -5.92
C THR A 39 7.72 31.22 -7.06
N SER A 40 7.66 31.76 -8.30
CA SER A 40 8.02 31.16 -9.60
C SER A 40 7.63 29.70 -9.99
N GLY A 41 6.83 29.54 -11.07
CA GLY A 41 6.77 28.35 -11.94
C GLY A 41 5.47 28.23 -12.79
N PRO A 42 5.49 27.94 -14.11
CA PRO A 42 4.46 28.40 -15.05
C PRO A 42 3.29 27.43 -15.35
N THR A 43 2.23 27.99 -15.93
CA THR A 43 1.02 27.38 -16.54
C THR A 43 -0.21 27.12 -15.66
N CYS A 44 -0.85 28.21 -15.19
CA CYS A 44 -2.31 28.22 -15.11
C CYS A 44 -2.87 28.62 -16.48
N ARG A 45 -3.40 27.63 -17.23
CA ARG A 45 -4.46 27.89 -18.22
C ARG A 45 -5.64 28.50 -17.44
N TRP A 46 -6.40 29.40 -18.07
CA TRP A 46 -7.54 30.16 -17.51
C TRP A 46 -7.17 31.50 -16.86
N CYS A 47 -6.79 32.47 -17.68
CA CYS A 47 -7.24 33.86 -17.53
C CYS A 47 -6.95 34.64 -18.83
N TRP A 48 -8.01 34.97 -19.57
CA TRP A 48 -8.00 35.95 -20.64
C TRP A 48 -8.27 37.31 -20.01
N ALA A 49 -7.22 38.13 -19.87
CA ALA A 49 -7.21 39.59 -19.76
C ALA A 49 -6.06 40.01 -18.83
N CYS A 50 -4.98 40.54 -19.42
CA CYS A 50 -4.27 41.74 -18.94
C CYS A 50 -3.06 42.02 -19.84
N GLY A 51 -2.95 43.28 -20.25
CA GLY A 51 -2.02 43.79 -21.25
C GLY A 51 -0.55 43.87 -20.81
N ARG A 52 0.29 44.17 -21.80
CA ARG A 52 1.76 44.25 -21.72
C ARG A 52 2.20 45.33 -20.72
N ALA A 53 3.17 45.00 -19.86
CA ALA A 53 4.00 45.97 -19.16
C ALA A 53 5.48 45.60 -19.34
N THR A 54 6.28 46.62 -19.67
CA THR A 54 7.72 46.63 -20.00
C THR A 54 8.64 46.35 -18.81
N PRO A 55 9.89 45.89 -19.03
CA PRO A 55 10.79 45.49 -17.94
C PRO A 55 11.57 46.67 -17.35
N ALA A 56 11.73 46.69 -16.03
CA ALA A 56 12.64 47.58 -15.29
C ALA A 56 13.92 46.80 -14.88
N PRO A 57 15.07 47.49 -14.66
CA PRO A 57 16.39 46.88 -14.72
C PRO A 57 16.89 46.24 -13.40
N ARG A 58 17.88 45.36 -13.53
CA ARG A 58 18.57 44.61 -12.46
C ARG A 58 19.38 45.50 -11.52
N PRO A 59 19.40 45.25 -10.18
CA PRO A 59 20.44 45.77 -9.31
C PRO A 59 21.65 44.82 -9.23
N GLY A 60 22.84 45.42 -9.06
CA GLY A 60 24.16 44.76 -9.03
C GLY A 60 24.53 44.09 -7.69
N PRO A 61 25.75 43.53 -7.58
CA PRO A 61 26.11 42.62 -6.50
C PRO A 61 26.52 43.37 -5.23
N ALA A 62 25.96 42.98 -4.08
CA ALA A 62 26.40 43.43 -2.77
C ALA A 62 27.35 42.40 -2.13
N THR A 63 28.39 42.96 -1.52
CA THR A 63 29.57 42.34 -0.90
C THR A 63 29.28 41.57 0.39
N ALA A 64 30.14 40.58 0.65
CA ALA A 64 30.13 39.70 1.81
C ALA A 64 30.46 40.38 3.15
N SER A 65 29.73 40.00 4.20
CA SER A 65 30.05 40.25 5.61
C SER A 65 29.82 38.96 6.41
N SER A 66 30.80 38.57 7.22
CA SER A 66 30.85 37.37 8.06
C SER A 66 29.80 37.34 9.20
N PRO A 67 29.50 36.17 9.79
CA PRO A 67 28.28 35.96 10.58
C PRO A 67 28.46 36.21 12.08
N SER A 68 27.40 36.69 12.73
CA SER A 68 27.21 36.58 14.19
C SER A 68 26.27 35.41 14.52
N PRO A 69 26.43 34.75 15.67
CA PRO A 69 25.72 33.52 16.00
C PRO A 69 24.36 33.82 16.63
N GLY A 70 23.31 33.15 16.16
CA GLY A 70 22.01 33.19 16.82
C GLY A 70 20.85 33.36 15.85
N SER A 71 20.55 32.34 15.05
CA SER A 71 19.21 32.18 14.49
C SER A 71 18.86 30.70 14.48
N THR A 72 18.01 30.31 15.41
CA THR A 72 17.37 29.00 15.48
C THR A 72 16.51 28.85 14.22
N SER A 73 16.99 28.04 13.26
CA SER A 73 16.23 27.67 12.07
C SER A 73 15.02 26.84 12.50
N PHE A 74 13.82 27.41 12.39
CA PHE A 74 12.59 26.62 12.39
C PHE A 74 12.55 25.80 11.10
N SER A 75 12.95 24.53 11.18
CA SER A 75 12.67 23.55 10.15
C SER A 75 11.15 23.37 10.03
N PRO A 76 10.56 23.46 8.83
CA PRO A 76 9.16 23.06 8.65
C PRO A 76 9.04 21.55 8.91
N CYS A 77 7.97 21.16 9.59
CA CYS A 77 7.59 19.76 9.79
C CYS A 77 7.65 19.01 8.44
N PRO A 78 8.28 17.82 8.37
CA PRO A 78 8.27 17.04 7.16
C PRO A 78 6.86 16.54 6.89
N SER A 79 6.16 17.15 5.93
CA SER A 79 5.04 16.46 5.28
C SER A 79 5.64 15.22 4.59
N PRO A 80 5.05 14.02 4.72
CA PRO A 80 5.58 12.84 4.06
C PRO A 80 5.30 12.99 2.56
N SER A 81 6.26 13.57 1.83
CA SER A 81 6.25 13.39 0.39
C SER A 81 6.34 11.88 0.13
N PRO A 82 5.51 11.35 -0.78
CA PRO A 82 5.41 9.92 -0.90
C PRO A 82 6.74 9.28 -1.32
N TRP A 83 7.06 8.10 -0.78
CA TRP A 83 8.36 7.45 -0.94
C TRP A 83 8.78 7.28 -2.41
N TRP A 84 7.84 7.25 -3.35
CA TRP A 84 8.11 7.14 -4.79
C TRP A 84 8.77 8.39 -5.41
N ARG A 85 8.93 9.50 -4.66
CA ARG A 85 9.55 10.75 -5.17
C ARG A 85 11.00 10.99 -4.71
N ARG A 86 11.62 10.12 -3.89
CA ARG A 86 12.99 10.35 -3.39
C ARG A 86 14.00 9.40 -4.04
N ARG A 87 15.09 9.95 -4.58
CA ARG A 87 16.30 9.20 -4.95
C ARG A 87 17.54 10.10 -4.85
N THR A 88 18.63 9.57 -4.31
CA THR A 88 20.01 10.06 -4.51
C THR A 88 20.86 8.85 -4.95
N SER A 89 21.74 9.04 -5.94
CA SER A 89 22.12 8.00 -6.91
C SER A 89 23.43 7.24 -6.66
N THR A 90 24.02 7.24 -5.46
CA THR A 90 25.44 6.89 -5.33
C THR A 90 25.83 5.50 -4.83
N ASP A 91 24.89 4.63 -4.42
CA ASP A 91 25.24 3.30 -3.85
C ASP A 91 25.01 2.08 -4.77
N VAL A 92 24.52 2.28 -6.00
CA VAL A 92 23.99 1.18 -6.84
C VAL A 92 25.06 0.35 -7.56
N ASP A 93 26.22 0.94 -7.87
CA ASP A 93 27.19 0.32 -8.78
C ASP A 93 28.08 -0.76 -8.13
N ALA A 94 28.23 -0.74 -6.80
CA ALA A 94 29.03 -1.74 -6.08
C ALA A 94 28.31 -3.09 -5.87
N ALA A 95 26.97 -3.09 -5.82
CA ALA A 95 26.16 -4.27 -5.50
C ALA A 95 25.91 -5.22 -6.69
N ARG A 96 25.94 -4.72 -7.94
CA ARG A 96 25.60 -5.50 -9.15
C ARG A 96 26.56 -6.65 -9.49
N SER A 97 27.72 -6.75 -8.84
CA SER A 97 28.80 -7.69 -9.24
C SER A 97 28.76 -9.06 -8.55
N ARG A 98 27.84 -9.33 -7.61
CA ARG A 98 27.78 -10.62 -6.88
C ARG A 98 26.34 -11.09 -6.58
N SER A 99 25.54 -11.37 -7.61
CA SER A 99 24.28 -12.09 -7.40
C SER A 99 24.57 -13.58 -7.13
N ALA A 100 24.80 -13.91 -5.86
CA ALA A 100 24.82 -15.31 -5.41
C ALA A 100 23.39 -15.89 -5.56
N ALA A 101 23.30 -17.17 -5.94
CA ALA A 101 22.01 -17.86 -6.00
C ALA A 101 21.29 -17.74 -4.64
N PRO A 102 19.96 -17.49 -4.62
CA PRO A 102 19.23 -17.36 -3.37
C PRO A 102 19.32 -18.67 -2.58
N PRO A 103 19.49 -18.63 -1.25
CA PRO A 103 19.54 -19.84 -0.43
C PRO A 103 18.30 -20.73 -0.63
N ASP A 104 18.47 -22.05 -0.53
CA ASP A 104 17.37 -23.01 -0.70
C ASP A 104 16.19 -22.74 0.25
N THR A 105 16.47 -22.21 1.44
CA THR A 105 15.45 -21.82 2.42
C THR A 105 14.55 -20.69 1.92
N VAL A 106 15.09 -19.73 1.18
CA VAL A 106 14.33 -18.63 0.56
C VAL A 106 13.40 -19.19 -0.50
N ILE A 107 13.93 -20.05 -1.37
CA ILE A 107 13.16 -20.73 -2.43
C ILE A 107 12.03 -21.56 -1.82
N ALA A 108 12.32 -22.34 -0.78
CA ALA A 108 11.35 -23.18 -0.09
C ALA A 108 10.24 -22.35 0.56
N SER A 109 10.59 -21.24 1.24
CA SER A 109 9.62 -20.34 1.87
C SER A 109 8.70 -19.69 0.83
N ALA A 110 9.27 -19.17 -0.27
CA ALA A 110 8.50 -18.61 -1.37
C ALA A 110 7.57 -19.64 -2.02
N ARG A 111 8.07 -20.84 -2.33
CA ARG A 111 7.27 -21.91 -2.95
C ARG A 111 6.11 -22.35 -2.06
N ALA A 112 6.33 -22.44 -0.74
CA ALA A 112 5.33 -22.92 0.20
C ALA A 112 4.26 -21.87 0.53
N GLY A 113 4.65 -20.62 0.77
CA GLY A 113 3.72 -19.58 1.24
C GLY A 113 3.19 -18.64 0.15
N GLU A 114 3.93 -18.45 -0.93
CA GLU A 114 3.59 -17.54 -2.03
C GLU A 114 3.81 -18.19 -3.41
N PRO A 115 3.13 -19.33 -3.71
CA PRO A 115 3.36 -20.11 -4.93
C PRO A 115 3.13 -19.33 -6.23
N ASP A 116 2.23 -18.35 -6.22
CA ASP A 116 1.90 -17.52 -7.38
C ASP A 116 3.07 -16.61 -7.74
N ARG A 117 3.63 -15.92 -6.73
CA ARG A 117 4.79 -15.04 -6.87
C ARG A 117 6.07 -15.83 -7.10
N TYR A 118 6.20 -17.00 -6.48
CA TYR A 118 7.28 -17.95 -6.75
C TYR A 118 7.35 -18.30 -8.24
N LEU A 119 6.24 -18.74 -8.84
CA LEU A 119 6.18 -19.10 -10.26
C LEU A 119 6.44 -17.88 -11.16
N ALA A 120 5.91 -16.71 -10.80
CA ALA A 120 6.18 -15.46 -11.51
C ALA A 120 7.68 -15.09 -11.49
N ALA A 121 8.35 -15.24 -10.34
CA ALA A 121 9.77 -14.97 -10.19
C ALA A 121 10.64 -15.91 -11.03
N LEU A 122 10.27 -17.18 -11.17
CA LEU A 122 11.01 -18.12 -12.04
C LEU A 122 11.01 -17.70 -13.51
N LEU A 123 9.99 -16.98 -13.95
CA LEU A 123 9.84 -16.46 -15.33
C LEU A 123 10.41 -15.06 -15.51
N ALA A 124 10.99 -14.47 -14.45
CA ALA A 124 11.70 -13.22 -14.52
C ALA A 124 13.14 -13.41 -15.05
N PRO A 125 13.75 -12.34 -15.60
CA PRO A 125 15.16 -12.32 -15.96
C PRO A 125 16.06 -12.74 -14.78
N LEU A 126 17.17 -13.41 -15.10
CA LEU A 126 18.13 -13.91 -14.10
C LEU A 126 18.55 -12.86 -13.04
N PRO A 127 18.89 -11.60 -13.41
CA PRO A 127 19.31 -10.60 -12.44
C PRO A 127 18.24 -10.24 -11.41
N ALA A 128 16.95 -10.26 -11.78
CA ALA A 128 15.85 -9.90 -10.87
C ALA A 128 15.32 -11.09 -10.05
N ARG A 129 15.63 -12.33 -10.46
CA ARG A 129 14.98 -13.53 -9.91
C ARG A 129 15.23 -13.71 -8.42
N GLY A 130 16.46 -13.47 -7.95
CA GLY A 130 16.82 -13.59 -6.54
C GLY A 130 16.00 -12.65 -5.66
N ALA A 131 15.94 -11.37 -6.04
CA ALA A 131 15.17 -10.36 -5.33
C ALA A 131 13.67 -10.65 -5.31
N LEU A 132 13.09 -11.11 -6.43
CA LEU A 132 11.68 -11.48 -6.49
C LEU A 132 11.35 -12.70 -5.61
N LEU A 133 12.26 -13.68 -5.53
CA LEU A 133 12.12 -14.82 -4.62
C LEU A 133 12.22 -14.38 -3.15
N ALA A 134 13.13 -13.44 -2.83
CA ALA A 134 13.24 -12.87 -1.49
C ALA A 134 11.96 -12.12 -1.08
N LEU A 135 11.40 -11.29 -1.97
CA LEU A 135 10.11 -10.61 -1.74
C LEU A 135 8.96 -11.60 -1.51
N ALA A 136 8.90 -12.68 -2.29
CA ALA A 136 7.90 -13.73 -2.11
C ALA A 136 8.07 -14.48 -0.78
N ALA A 137 9.30 -14.81 -0.40
CA ALA A 137 9.60 -15.47 0.88
C ALA A 137 9.29 -14.57 2.09
N PHE A 138 9.64 -13.29 2.02
CA PHE A 138 9.28 -12.30 3.03
C PHE A 138 7.75 -12.22 3.19
N SER A 139 7.02 -12.02 2.08
CA SER A 139 5.56 -12.00 2.07
C SER A 139 4.97 -13.25 2.72
N ALA A 140 5.50 -14.43 2.38
CA ALA A 140 5.08 -15.70 2.94
C ALA A 140 5.26 -15.77 4.46
N GLU A 141 6.33 -15.21 5.02
CA GLU A 141 6.54 -15.19 6.47
C GLU A 141 5.60 -14.22 7.18
N VAL A 142 5.50 -12.98 6.72
CA VAL A 142 4.66 -11.97 7.39
C VAL A 142 3.17 -12.25 7.23
N SER A 143 2.72 -12.80 6.09
CA SER A 143 1.31 -13.15 5.88
C SER A 143 0.85 -14.35 6.72
N ARG A 144 1.79 -15.18 7.20
CA ARG A 144 1.48 -16.30 8.09
C ARG A 144 1.28 -15.87 9.53
N VAL A 145 1.83 -14.73 9.95
CA VAL A 145 1.73 -14.27 11.35
C VAL A 145 0.28 -14.14 11.83
N PRO A 146 -0.64 -13.45 11.11
CA PRO A 146 -2.04 -13.37 11.51
C PRO A 146 -2.76 -14.73 11.51
N LEU A 147 -2.24 -15.73 10.80
CA LEU A 147 -2.84 -17.06 10.73
C LEU A 147 -2.42 -17.97 11.89
N LEU A 148 -1.19 -17.78 12.41
CA LEU A 148 -0.60 -18.60 13.47
C LEU A 148 -0.83 -18.03 14.86
N ALA A 149 -0.79 -16.71 15.03
CA ALA A 149 -0.79 -16.04 16.33
C ALA A 149 -2.17 -15.51 16.77
N LEU A 150 -3.26 -16.20 16.40
CA LEU A 150 -4.62 -15.70 16.67
C LEU A 150 -5.02 -15.74 18.13
N ARG A 151 -4.56 -16.77 18.86
CA ARG A 151 -4.86 -16.96 20.27
C ARG A 151 -3.97 -16.09 21.16
N GLU A 152 -2.80 -15.72 20.65
CA GLU A 152 -1.80 -14.91 21.36
C GLU A 152 -1.33 -13.78 20.44
N PRO A 153 -2.15 -12.74 20.20
CA PRO A 153 -1.80 -11.63 19.31
C PRO A 153 -0.48 -10.96 19.69
N THR A 154 -0.15 -10.90 20.97
CA THR A 154 1.14 -10.40 21.47
C THR A 154 2.32 -11.14 20.86
N MET A 155 2.26 -12.47 20.72
CA MET A 155 3.34 -13.25 20.11
C MET A 155 3.47 -12.95 18.60
N GLY A 156 2.34 -12.72 17.94
CA GLY A 156 2.33 -12.28 16.54
C GLY A 156 2.98 -10.90 16.39
N GLU A 157 2.65 -9.97 17.26
CA GLU A 157 3.21 -8.61 17.21
C GLU A 157 4.71 -8.62 17.50
N ILE A 158 5.21 -9.47 18.42
CA ILE A 158 6.65 -9.66 18.63
C ILE A 158 7.35 -10.11 17.33
N ARG A 159 6.74 -11.03 16.58
CA ARG A 159 7.29 -11.48 15.29
C ARG A 159 7.29 -10.38 14.23
N LEU A 160 6.24 -9.56 14.19
CA LEU A 160 6.18 -8.41 13.27
C LEU A 160 7.17 -7.32 13.67
N GLN A 161 7.33 -7.08 14.98
CA GLN A 161 8.33 -6.14 15.50
C GLN A 161 9.74 -6.56 15.13
N TRP A 162 10.07 -7.85 15.29
CA TRP A 162 11.36 -8.38 14.84
C TRP A 162 11.63 -8.06 13.36
N TRP A 163 10.62 -8.16 12.48
CA TRP A 163 10.74 -7.77 11.08
C TRP A 163 10.96 -6.27 10.87
N ARG A 164 10.28 -5.41 11.66
CA ARG A 164 10.53 -3.97 11.64
C ARG A 164 11.98 -3.66 12.03
N ASP A 165 12.49 -4.33 13.05
CA ASP A 165 13.86 -4.17 13.51
C ASP A 165 14.87 -4.64 12.43
N GLN A 166 14.61 -5.78 11.76
CA GLN A 166 15.47 -6.22 10.65
C GLN A 166 15.51 -5.21 9.50
N LEU A 167 14.37 -4.58 9.16
CA LEU A 167 14.31 -3.56 8.13
C LEU A 167 14.92 -2.21 8.57
N ALA A 168 15.17 -2.00 9.85
CA ALA A 168 15.89 -0.84 10.35
C ALA A 168 17.42 -1.01 10.26
N LEU A 169 17.92 -2.25 10.19
CA LEU A 169 19.36 -2.54 10.06
C LEU A 169 19.96 -1.95 8.79
N ARG A 170 21.17 -1.41 8.92
CA ARG A 170 21.98 -0.99 7.76
C ARG A 170 22.51 -2.21 7.02
N VAL A 171 22.77 -2.05 5.72
CA VAL A 171 23.24 -3.15 4.85
C VAL A 171 24.58 -3.72 5.33
N ASP A 172 25.41 -2.88 5.95
CA ASP A 172 26.75 -3.24 6.42
C ASP A 172 26.79 -3.84 7.84
N GLU A 173 25.65 -3.91 8.54
CA GLU A 173 25.56 -4.41 9.93
C GLU A 173 25.60 -5.96 10.03
N GLY A 174 25.89 -6.65 8.92
CA GLY A 174 26.12 -8.09 8.89
C GLY A 174 24.84 -8.93 8.70
N ARG A 175 24.98 -10.25 8.85
CA ARG A 175 23.88 -11.21 8.66
C ARG A 175 22.96 -11.22 9.88
N THR A 176 21.66 -11.14 9.62
CA THR A 176 20.58 -11.19 10.64
C THR A 176 20.46 -12.56 11.33
N GLY A 177 21.08 -13.60 10.75
CA GLY A 177 20.88 -14.99 11.13
C GLY A 177 19.62 -15.63 10.53
N SER A 178 18.79 -14.84 9.84
CA SER A 178 17.64 -15.33 9.06
C SER A 178 17.95 -15.26 7.56
N PRO A 179 18.03 -16.41 6.85
CA PRO A 179 18.31 -16.41 5.41
C PRO A 179 17.32 -15.59 4.57
N VAL A 180 16.05 -15.50 5.00
CA VAL A 180 15.03 -14.72 4.30
C VAL A 180 15.22 -13.23 4.53
N ALA A 181 15.55 -12.80 5.75
CA ALA A 181 15.82 -11.40 6.02
C ALA A 181 17.12 -10.94 5.34
N ASP A 182 18.17 -11.76 5.40
CA ASP A 182 19.44 -11.51 4.69
C ASP A 182 19.20 -11.31 3.18
N ALA A 183 18.44 -12.21 2.54
CA ALA A 183 18.12 -12.12 1.12
C ALA A 183 17.24 -10.90 0.79
N LEU A 184 16.29 -10.54 1.68
CA LEU A 184 15.46 -9.36 1.50
C LEU A 184 16.30 -8.07 1.60
N LEU A 185 17.20 -7.97 2.58
CA LEU A 185 18.07 -6.81 2.75
C LEU A 185 19.04 -6.64 1.58
N ALA A 186 19.56 -7.75 1.05
CA ALA A 186 20.34 -7.73 -0.19
C ALA A 186 19.53 -7.20 -1.36
N ALA A 187 18.28 -7.66 -1.54
CA ALA A 187 17.38 -7.16 -2.59
C ALA A 187 17.04 -5.68 -2.41
N VAL A 188 16.84 -5.22 -1.16
CA VAL A 188 16.61 -3.82 -0.83
C VAL A 188 17.79 -2.94 -1.25
N ALA A 189 19.02 -3.40 -0.98
CA ALA A 189 20.23 -2.69 -1.37
C ALA A 189 20.42 -2.69 -2.90
N GLU A 190 20.37 -3.86 -3.54
CA GLU A 190 20.65 -4.04 -4.97
C GLU A 190 19.67 -3.29 -5.88
N HIS A 191 18.39 -3.25 -5.50
CA HIS A 191 17.33 -2.62 -6.32
C HIS A 191 16.82 -1.30 -5.73
N ALA A 192 17.51 -0.76 -4.72
CA ALA A 192 17.12 0.44 -3.99
C ALA A 192 15.62 0.42 -3.61
N LEU A 193 15.15 -0.69 -3.03
CA LEU A 193 13.74 -0.85 -2.69
C LEU A 193 13.42 0.03 -1.47
N PRO A 194 12.28 0.74 -1.48
CA PRO A 194 11.85 1.58 -0.37
C PRO A 194 11.52 0.71 0.87
N ARG A 195 12.28 0.89 1.94
CA ARG A 195 12.05 0.18 3.21
C ARG A 195 10.69 0.53 3.80
N GLU A 196 10.25 1.76 3.61
CA GLU A 196 8.96 2.27 4.06
C GLU A 196 7.80 1.46 3.49
N ALA A 197 7.90 1.01 2.22
CA ALA A 197 6.86 0.18 1.63
C ALA A 197 6.79 -1.21 2.28
N LEU A 198 7.94 -1.81 2.63
CA LEU A 198 7.98 -3.08 3.35
C LEU A 198 7.42 -2.94 4.77
N LEU A 199 7.68 -1.81 5.44
CA LEU A 199 7.09 -1.48 6.73
C LEU A 199 5.56 -1.29 6.63
N GLU A 200 5.06 -0.60 5.60
CA GLU A 200 3.61 -0.48 5.34
C GLU A 200 2.93 -1.84 5.16
N LEU A 201 3.62 -2.81 4.53
CA LEU A 201 3.12 -4.17 4.37
C LEU A 201 3.06 -4.89 5.73
N ILE A 202 4.10 -4.79 6.56
CA ILE A 202 4.09 -5.32 7.94
C ILE A 202 2.92 -4.74 8.72
N GLU A 203 2.65 -3.44 8.55
CA GLU A 203 1.57 -2.76 9.25
C GLU A 203 0.18 -3.21 8.80
N ALA A 204 0.03 -3.59 7.52
CA ALA A 204 -1.18 -4.26 7.07
C ALA A 204 -1.36 -5.63 7.76
N ARG A 205 -0.27 -6.37 8.00
CA ARG A 205 -0.33 -7.66 8.73
C ARG A 205 -0.62 -7.47 10.23
N SER A 206 -0.10 -6.42 10.85
CA SER A 206 -0.44 -6.08 12.25
C SER A 206 -1.93 -5.74 12.38
N ARG A 207 -2.50 -4.98 11.44
CA ARG A 207 -3.95 -4.72 11.40
C ARG A 207 -4.78 -6.00 11.18
N GLU A 208 -4.33 -6.89 10.29
CA GLU A 208 -4.96 -8.19 10.10
C GLU A 208 -4.93 -9.06 11.37
N LEU A 209 -3.82 -9.00 12.12
CA LEU A 209 -3.65 -9.68 13.40
C LEU A 209 -4.57 -9.12 14.50
N ALA A 210 -4.70 -7.79 14.58
CA ALA A 210 -5.70 -7.12 15.42
C ALA A 210 -7.12 -7.54 15.00
N GLY A 211 -7.31 -7.74 13.70
CA GLY A 211 -8.48 -8.33 13.03
C GLY A 211 -9.77 -7.56 13.23
N GLU A 212 -9.64 -6.24 13.19
CA GLU A 212 -10.73 -5.29 13.02
C GLU A 212 -11.24 -5.35 11.56
N PRO A 213 -12.56 -5.39 11.33
CA PRO A 213 -13.11 -5.32 9.99
C PRO A 213 -12.86 -3.93 9.37
N PRO A 214 -12.62 -3.84 8.05
CA PRO A 214 -12.57 -2.55 7.36
C PRO A 214 -13.88 -1.79 7.54
N ALA A 215 -13.81 -0.48 7.79
CA ALA A 215 -15.01 0.35 7.93
C ALA A 215 -15.84 0.38 6.62
N ASP A 216 -15.16 0.57 5.49
CA ASP A 216 -15.76 0.74 4.17
C ASP A 216 -14.86 0.16 3.05
N ASP A 217 -15.27 0.40 1.80
CA ASP A 217 -14.52 -0.04 0.64
C ASP A 217 -13.15 0.64 0.51
N ALA A 218 -13.04 1.92 0.89
CA ALA A 218 -11.78 2.65 0.82
C ALA A 218 -10.76 2.08 1.81
N ALA A 219 -11.21 1.75 3.03
CA ALA A 219 -10.40 1.07 4.05
C ALA A 219 -9.93 -0.31 3.57
N LEU A 220 -10.84 -1.10 2.96
CA LEU A 220 -10.48 -2.39 2.38
C LEU A 220 -9.48 -2.22 1.24
N GLU A 221 -9.74 -1.32 0.30
CA GLU A 221 -8.87 -1.05 -0.85
C GLU A 221 -7.45 -0.62 -0.43
N LEU A 222 -7.34 0.25 0.60
CA LEU A 222 -6.06 0.64 1.18
C LEU A 222 -5.34 -0.54 1.82
N GLN A 223 -6.08 -1.40 2.55
CA GLN A 223 -5.50 -2.60 3.14
C GLN A 223 -4.97 -3.54 2.07
N LEU A 224 -5.72 -3.78 0.98
CA LEU A 224 -5.31 -4.64 -0.14
C LEU A 224 -4.13 -4.05 -0.92
N TRP A 225 -4.07 -2.72 -1.06
CA TRP A 225 -2.88 -2.04 -1.57
C TRP A 225 -1.66 -2.38 -0.71
N ARG A 226 -1.74 -2.19 0.62
CA ARG A 226 -0.60 -2.41 1.51
C ARG A 226 -0.20 -3.89 1.62
N SER A 227 -1.15 -4.80 1.65
CA SER A 227 -0.89 -6.23 1.85
C SER A 227 -0.48 -6.97 0.58
N GLU A 228 -0.94 -6.53 -0.60
CA GLU A 228 -0.70 -7.21 -1.88
C GLU A 228 -0.15 -6.29 -2.98
N GLY A 229 -0.66 -5.06 -3.08
CA GLY A 229 -0.28 -4.08 -4.10
C GLY A 229 1.17 -3.60 -4.01
N ILE A 230 1.67 -3.39 -2.79
CA ILE A 230 3.07 -3.04 -2.54
C ILE A 230 4.00 -4.11 -3.15
N LEU A 231 3.67 -5.39 -3.06
CA LEU A 231 4.48 -6.46 -3.64
C LEU A 231 4.51 -6.40 -5.17
N PHE A 232 3.41 -6.02 -5.82
CA PHE A 232 3.41 -5.75 -7.27
C PHE A 232 4.30 -4.56 -7.62
N ALA A 233 4.24 -3.48 -6.84
CA ALA A 233 5.05 -2.28 -7.07
C ALA A 233 6.55 -2.54 -6.86
N LEU A 234 6.91 -3.28 -5.81
CA LEU A 234 8.29 -3.69 -5.54
C LEU A 234 8.82 -4.65 -6.60
N ALA A 235 8.01 -5.60 -7.05
CA ALA A 235 8.37 -6.50 -8.14
C ALA A 235 8.57 -5.75 -9.46
N ALA A 236 7.68 -4.80 -9.78
CA ALA A 236 7.81 -3.93 -10.95
C ALA A 236 9.10 -3.10 -10.88
N ARG A 237 9.42 -2.49 -9.72
CA ARG A 237 10.67 -1.74 -9.51
C ARG A 237 11.92 -2.61 -9.67
N THR A 238 11.88 -3.84 -9.15
CA THR A 238 12.98 -4.81 -9.29
C THR A 238 13.30 -5.10 -10.76
N LEU A 239 12.26 -5.13 -11.62
CA LEU A 239 12.40 -5.38 -13.06
C LEU A 239 12.75 -4.13 -13.87
N ALA A 240 12.27 -2.96 -13.44
CA ALA A 240 12.42 -1.68 -14.13
C ALA A 240 13.79 -1.01 -13.90
N GLY A 241 14.50 -1.38 -12.83
CA GLY A 241 15.70 -0.69 -12.40
C GLY A 241 15.39 0.73 -11.90
N ASP A 242 16.03 1.74 -12.50
CA ASP A 242 16.02 3.11 -11.99
C ASP A 242 14.80 3.95 -12.41
N GLU A 243 13.98 3.49 -13.35
CA GLU A 243 12.82 4.25 -13.84
C GLU A 243 11.52 3.51 -13.56
N VAL A 244 10.74 3.96 -12.55
CA VAL A 244 9.39 3.42 -12.31
C VAL A 244 8.37 4.29 -13.03
N LEU A 245 7.77 3.75 -14.08
CA LEU A 245 6.74 4.45 -14.85
C LEU A 245 5.48 4.70 -13.99
N PRO A 246 4.80 5.86 -14.10
CA PRO A 246 3.52 6.11 -13.41
C PRO A 246 2.45 5.05 -13.69
N ALA A 247 2.44 4.50 -14.91
CA ALA A 247 1.56 3.40 -15.29
C ALA A 247 1.83 2.12 -14.48
N ALA A 248 3.07 1.89 -14.03
CA ALA A 248 3.42 0.72 -13.21
C ALA A 248 2.84 0.85 -11.79
N GLN A 249 2.77 2.08 -11.27
CA GLN A 249 2.12 2.36 -9.99
C GLN A 249 0.61 2.14 -10.07
N ALA A 250 -0.06 2.71 -11.09
CA ALA A 250 -1.49 2.51 -11.31
C ALA A 250 -1.82 1.02 -11.53
N ALA A 251 -1.01 0.31 -12.33
CA ALA A 251 -1.10 -1.13 -12.50
C ALA A 251 -0.99 -1.88 -11.17
N SER A 252 -0.03 -1.52 -10.32
CA SER A 252 0.21 -2.19 -9.02
C SER A 252 -0.92 -1.98 -8.03
N VAL A 253 -1.53 -0.79 -8.00
CA VAL A 253 -2.71 -0.51 -7.17
C VAL A 253 -3.89 -1.38 -7.59
N ALA A 254 -4.26 -1.33 -8.87
CA ALA A 254 -5.37 -2.12 -9.39
C ALA A 254 -5.09 -3.64 -9.27
N ALA A 255 -3.85 -4.06 -9.48
CA ALA A 255 -3.42 -5.44 -9.34
C ALA A 255 -3.54 -5.95 -7.90
N GLY A 256 -3.06 -5.17 -6.93
CA GLY A 256 -3.16 -5.46 -5.50
C GLY A 256 -4.60 -5.62 -5.05
N GLN A 257 -5.48 -4.70 -5.45
CA GLN A 257 -6.90 -4.78 -5.12
C GLN A 257 -7.58 -6.00 -5.77
N ALA A 258 -7.32 -6.28 -7.05
CA ALA A 258 -7.91 -7.43 -7.74
C ALA A 258 -7.47 -8.78 -7.16
N TYR A 259 -6.16 -8.94 -6.98
CA TYR A 259 -5.56 -10.16 -6.45
C TYR A 259 -5.90 -10.35 -4.97
N GLY A 260 -5.83 -9.27 -4.19
CA GLY A 260 -6.18 -9.26 -2.78
C GLY A 260 -7.65 -9.58 -2.52
N LEU A 261 -8.60 -9.01 -3.28
CA LEU A 261 -10.02 -9.38 -3.18
C LEU A 261 -10.23 -10.86 -3.51
N ALA A 262 -9.60 -11.37 -4.57
CA ALA A 262 -9.72 -12.77 -4.94
C ALA A 262 -9.17 -13.70 -3.84
N ARG A 263 -8.01 -13.39 -3.26
CA ARG A 263 -7.44 -14.15 -2.13
C ARG A 263 -8.31 -14.07 -0.89
N LEU A 264 -8.79 -12.88 -0.54
CA LEU A 264 -9.70 -12.68 0.59
C LEU A 264 -10.93 -13.58 0.45
N LEU A 265 -11.56 -13.63 -0.72
CA LEU A 265 -12.72 -14.50 -0.96
C LEU A 265 -12.37 -16.00 -0.89
N LEU A 266 -11.19 -16.42 -1.37
CA LEU A 266 -10.74 -17.82 -1.24
C LEU A 266 -10.54 -18.22 0.22
N THR A 267 -9.96 -17.32 1.03
CA THR A 267 -9.60 -17.58 2.43
C THR A 267 -10.68 -17.15 3.41
N LEU A 268 -11.80 -16.59 2.95
CA LEU A 268 -12.88 -16.10 3.80
C LEU A 268 -13.37 -17.18 4.80
N PRO A 269 -13.60 -18.45 4.41
CA PRO A 269 -13.93 -19.51 5.37
C PRO A 269 -12.94 -19.67 6.51
N LEU A 270 -11.64 -19.52 6.21
CA LEU A 270 -10.59 -19.69 7.20
C LEU A 270 -10.63 -18.54 8.22
N ALA A 271 -10.93 -17.33 7.77
CA ALA A 271 -11.10 -16.17 8.64
C ALA A 271 -12.38 -16.31 9.51
N LEU A 272 -13.50 -16.71 8.91
CA LEU A 272 -14.77 -16.91 9.61
C LEU A 272 -14.67 -18.00 10.69
N ALA A 273 -14.03 -19.13 10.36
CA ALA A 273 -13.78 -20.21 11.32
C ALA A 273 -12.89 -19.79 12.50
N ARG A 274 -12.19 -18.65 12.39
CA ARG A 274 -11.36 -18.04 13.43
C ARG A 274 -12.06 -16.85 14.11
N GLY A 275 -13.35 -16.64 13.87
CA GLY A 275 -14.12 -15.52 14.45
C GLY A 275 -13.87 -14.17 13.80
N ARG A 276 -13.17 -14.13 12.66
CA ARG A 276 -12.80 -12.90 11.95
C ARG A 276 -13.70 -12.68 10.74
N VAL A 277 -14.13 -11.43 10.54
CA VAL A 277 -14.93 -11.03 9.37
C VAL A 277 -14.18 -9.94 8.62
N PRO A 278 -13.31 -10.28 7.66
CA PRO A 278 -12.48 -9.31 6.93
C PRO A 278 -13.28 -8.62 5.81
N LEU A 279 -14.54 -8.27 6.05
CA LEU A 279 -15.43 -7.63 5.05
C LEU A 279 -15.78 -6.20 5.48
N PRO A 280 -16.05 -5.28 4.54
CA PRO A 280 -16.41 -3.90 4.89
C PRO A 280 -17.72 -3.82 5.68
N LEU A 281 -17.70 -3.14 6.83
CA LEU A 281 -18.88 -2.95 7.67
C LEU A 281 -20.00 -2.25 6.91
N ALA A 282 -19.70 -1.15 6.20
CA ALA A 282 -20.68 -0.43 5.41
C ALA A 282 -21.39 -1.30 4.37
N ARG A 283 -20.69 -2.26 3.75
CA ARG A 283 -21.31 -3.21 2.80
C ARG A 283 -22.18 -4.24 3.50
N MET A 284 -21.77 -4.70 4.68
CA MET A 284 -22.56 -5.63 5.49
C MET A 284 -23.86 -4.98 5.94
N GLU A 285 -23.80 -3.74 6.44
CA GLU A 285 -24.95 -2.94 6.83
C GLU A 285 -25.92 -2.71 5.66
N ALA A 286 -25.41 -2.24 4.52
CA ALA A 286 -26.22 -2.01 3.32
C ALA A 286 -26.88 -3.30 2.79
N ALA A 287 -26.24 -4.45 2.98
CA ALA A 287 -26.80 -5.75 2.61
C ALA A 287 -27.73 -6.36 3.67
N GLY A 288 -27.83 -5.76 4.87
CA GLY A 288 -28.56 -6.33 6.01
C GLY A 288 -27.95 -7.64 6.53
N VAL A 289 -26.63 -7.81 6.42
CA VAL A 289 -25.91 -9.03 6.82
C VAL A 289 -25.19 -8.79 8.15
N ALA A 290 -25.69 -9.42 9.21
CA ALA A 290 -25.03 -9.38 10.51
C ALA A 290 -23.74 -10.21 10.54
N ARG A 291 -22.78 -9.80 11.38
CA ARG A 291 -21.51 -10.49 11.59
C ARG A 291 -21.72 -11.96 11.97
N GLU A 292 -22.68 -12.21 12.85
CA GLU A 292 -23.01 -13.54 13.39
C GLU A 292 -23.54 -14.46 12.28
N THR A 293 -24.24 -13.92 11.29
CA THR A 293 -24.73 -14.68 10.13
C THR A 293 -23.57 -15.21 9.29
N LEU A 294 -22.53 -14.40 9.10
CA LEU A 294 -21.31 -14.80 8.39
C LEU A 294 -20.52 -15.83 9.19
N LEU A 295 -20.35 -15.62 10.50
CA LEU A 295 -19.62 -16.54 11.38
C LEU A 295 -20.31 -17.91 11.51
N ALA A 296 -21.64 -17.94 11.50
CA ALA A 296 -22.41 -19.19 11.44
C ALA A 296 -22.30 -19.92 10.08
N GLY A 297 -21.63 -19.30 9.09
CA GLY A 297 -21.51 -19.82 7.74
C GLY A 297 -22.88 -19.94 7.06
N SER A 298 -23.80 -19.03 7.35
CA SER A 298 -25.13 -19.00 6.74
C SER A 298 -25.04 -18.30 5.38
N GLY A 299 -25.14 -19.09 4.31
CA GLY A 299 -25.18 -18.60 2.94
C GLY A 299 -26.55 -18.06 2.56
N SER A 300 -27.09 -17.11 3.33
CA SER A 300 -28.36 -16.42 2.99
C SER A 300 -28.24 -15.70 1.64
N GLU A 301 -29.38 -15.39 1.02
CA GLU A 301 -29.37 -14.68 -0.26
C GLU A 301 -28.71 -13.29 -0.15
N ALA A 302 -28.90 -12.61 0.99
CA ALA A 302 -28.23 -11.34 1.28
C ALA A 302 -26.70 -11.51 1.35
N THR A 303 -26.21 -12.56 2.01
CA THR A 303 -24.78 -12.89 2.05
C THR A 303 -24.24 -13.20 0.67
N LEU A 304 -24.95 -13.97 -0.15
CA LEU A 304 -24.52 -14.28 -1.52
C LEU A 304 -24.43 -13.01 -2.38
N ARG A 305 -25.39 -12.08 -2.26
CA ARG A 305 -25.32 -10.78 -2.95
C ARG A 305 -24.14 -9.93 -2.51
N LEU A 306 -23.87 -9.88 -1.20
CA LEU A 306 -22.69 -9.19 -0.65
C LEU A 306 -21.39 -9.73 -1.27
N LEU A 307 -21.23 -11.06 -1.29
CA LEU A 307 -20.06 -11.70 -1.89
C LEU A 307 -19.99 -11.52 -3.41
N ALA A 308 -21.12 -11.55 -4.10
CA ALA A 308 -21.20 -11.26 -5.54
C ALA A 308 -20.76 -9.82 -5.85
N GLY A 309 -21.08 -8.85 -4.98
CA GLY A 309 -20.61 -7.47 -5.11
C GLY A 309 -19.09 -7.35 -4.98
N LEU A 310 -18.47 -8.07 -4.02
CA LEU A 310 -17.01 -8.11 -3.86
C LEU A 310 -16.33 -8.85 -5.03
N HIS A 311 -16.94 -9.92 -5.51
CA HIS A 311 -16.51 -10.61 -6.72
C HIS A 311 -16.51 -9.66 -7.93
N GLY A 312 -17.59 -8.90 -8.11
CA GLY A 312 -17.73 -7.88 -9.16
C GLY A 312 -16.63 -6.82 -9.09
N ALA A 313 -16.32 -6.33 -7.88
CA ALA A 313 -15.23 -5.39 -7.65
C ALA A 313 -13.86 -5.97 -8.07
N ALA A 314 -13.58 -7.22 -7.70
CA ALA A 314 -12.35 -7.90 -8.11
C ALA A 314 -12.23 -8.04 -9.64
N ARG A 315 -13.36 -8.33 -10.32
CA ARG A 315 -13.43 -8.40 -11.79
C ARG A 315 -13.18 -7.05 -12.45
N ALA A 316 -13.74 -5.97 -11.89
CA ALA A 316 -13.49 -4.63 -12.40
C ALA A 316 -12.00 -4.27 -12.27
N ARG A 317 -11.41 -4.51 -11.10
CA ARG A 317 -10.01 -4.17 -10.83
C ARG A 317 -9.01 -4.96 -11.65
N VAL A 318 -9.25 -6.25 -11.94
CA VAL A 318 -8.34 -7.00 -12.82
C VAL A 318 -8.39 -6.50 -14.27
N LEU A 319 -9.54 -6.01 -14.74
CA LEU A 319 -9.65 -5.40 -16.07
C LEU A 319 -8.92 -4.06 -16.14
N GLU A 320 -9.04 -3.24 -15.09
CA GLU A 320 -8.29 -1.99 -14.92
C GLU A 320 -6.78 -2.23 -14.88
N ALA A 321 -6.32 -3.16 -14.03
CA ALA A 321 -4.91 -3.54 -13.94
C ALA A 321 -4.36 -3.99 -15.30
N ARG A 322 -5.10 -4.82 -16.04
CA ARG A 322 -4.71 -5.27 -17.38
C ARG A 322 -4.54 -4.15 -18.39
N ARG A 323 -5.34 -3.08 -18.32
CA ARG A 323 -5.20 -1.92 -19.20
C ARG A 323 -3.87 -1.22 -18.91
N HIS A 324 -3.60 -0.91 -17.63
CA HIS A 324 -2.34 -0.28 -17.24
C HIS A 324 -1.12 -1.15 -17.57
N VAL A 325 -1.20 -2.47 -17.37
CA VAL A 325 -0.10 -3.38 -17.72
C VAL A 325 0.11 -3.49 -19.24
N ALA A 326 -0.94 -3.31 -20.05
CA ALA A 326 -0.79 -3.30 -21.51
C ALA A 326 0.05 -2.12 -22.00
N ASP A 327 0.03 -1.00 -21.26
CA ASP A 327 0.81 0.20 -21.55
C ASP A 327 2.27 0.12 -21.05
N LEU A 328 2.64 -0.95 -20.34
CA LEU A 328 3.99 -1.14 -19.81
C LEU A 328 4.92 -1.88 -20.78
N PRO A 329 6.23 -1.57 -20.74
CA PRO A 329 7.24 -2.37 -21.42
C PRO A 329 7.20 -3.85 -21.00
N ARG A 330 7.65 -4.74 -21.89
CA ARG A 330 7.54 -6.20 -21.69
C ARG A 330 8.30 -6.70 -20.45
N GLU A 331 9.35 -6.00 -20.05
CA GLU A 331 10.17 -6.32 -18.87
C GLU A 331 9.39 -6.27 -17.55
N TYR A 332 8.30 -5.49 -17.46
CA TYR A 332 7.45 -5.40 -16.26
C TYR A 332 6.54 -6.61 -16.09
N ARG A 333 6.27 -7.33 -17.18
CA ARG A 333 5.22 -8.37 -17.22
C ARG A 333 5.39 -9.46 -16.15
N PRO A 334 6.60 -9.98 -15.85
CA PRO A 334 6.79 -10.96 -14.78
C PRO A 334 6.20 -10.53 -13.43
N ALA A 335 6.29 -9.25 -13.06
CA ALA A 335 5.72 -8.76 -11.80
C ALA A 335 4.20 -8.95 -11.71
N PHE A 336 3.51 -8.88 -12.85
CA PHE A 336 2.05 -8.91 -12.92
C PHE A 336 1.46 -10.28 -13.27
N LEU A 337 2.29 -11.29 -13.53
CA LEU A 337 1.83 -12.66 -13.85
C LEU A 337 0.85 -13.28 -12.85
N PRO A 338 0.90 -13.00 -11.53
CA PRO A 338 -0.12 -13.49 -10.60
C PRO A 338 -1.57 -13.08 -10.96
N LEU A 339 -1.78 -12.00 -11.72
CA LEU A 339 -3.11 -11.59 -12.19
C LEU A 339 -3.79 -12.63 -13.10
N ALA A 340 -3.00 -13.50 -13.74
CA ALA A 340 -3.52 -14.59 -14.58
C ALA A 340 -4.39 -15.57 -13.79
N LEU A 341 -4.22 -15.60 -12.46
CA LEU A 341 -4.91 -16.50 -11.55
C LEU A 341 -6.20 -15.92 -11.00
N VAL A 342 -6.38 -14.59 -10.99
CA VAL A 342 -7.55 -13.91 -10.40
C VAL A 342 -8.86 -14.50 -10.95
N ARG A 343 -8.98 -14.66 -12.27
CA ARG A 343 -10.18 -15.26 -12.88
C ARG A 343 -10.41 -16.71 -12.43
N SER A 344 -9.34 -17.48 -12.26
CA SER A 344 -9.44 -18.88 -11.83
C SER A 344 -9.83 -18.98 -10.35
N TYR A 345 -9.33 -18.07 -9.52
CA TYR A 345 -9.72 -17.94 -8.11
C TYR A 345 -11.17 -17.54 -7.96
N LEU A 346 -11.59 -16.50 -8.66
CA LEU A 346 -12.98 -16.05 -8.68
C LEU A 346 -13.95 -17.15 -9.15
N ARG A 347 -13.59 -17.93 -10.17
CA ARG A 347 -14.37 -19.11 -10.59
C ARG A 347 -14.39 -20.22 -9.55
N ALA A 348 -13.28 -20.44 -8.84
CA ALA A 348 -13.25 -21.44 -7.78
C ALA A 348 -14.18 -21.06 -6.62
N VAL A 349 -14.24 -19.77 -6.28
CA VAL A 349 -15.18 -19.19 -5.31
C VAL A 349 -16.62 -19.37 -5.80
N GLU A 350 -16.94 -18.98 -7.04
CA GLU A 350 -18.29 -19.14 -7.64
C GLU A 350 -18.78 -20.59 -7.59
N ARG A 351 -17.94 -21.56 -7.95
CA ARG A 351 -18.31 -22.99 -7.97
C ARG A 351 -18.67 -23.54 -6.60
N ARG A 352 -18.22 -22.92 -5.50
CA ARG A 352 -18.60 -23.34 -4.15
C ARG A 352 -20.03 -22.90 -3.79
N GLY A 353 -20.58 -21.88 -4.45
CA GLY A 353 -21.90 -21.37 -4.12
C GLY A 353 -22.03 -21.04 -2.63
N ARG A 354 -23.03 -21.63 -1.95
CA ARG A 354 -23.28 -21.40 -0.51
C ARG A 354 -22.17 -21.93 0.41
N ASP A 355 -21.39 -22.92 -0.03
CA ASP A 355 -20.30 -23.50 0.78
C ASP A 355 -19.07 -22.57 0.90
N VAL A 356 -19.04 -21.46 0.17
CA VAL A 356 -17.95 -20.48 0.15
C VAL A 356 -17.67 -19.81 1.50
N LEU A 357 -18.55 -19.96 2.49
CA LEU A 357 -18.35 -19.47 3.86
C LEU A 357 -17.75 -20.54 4.79
N ARG A 358 -17.86 -21.82 4.42
CA ARG A 358 -17.50 -22.97 5.28
C ARG A 358 -16.27 -23.70 4.81
N ARG A 359 -16.03 -23.73 3.49
CA ARG A 359 -14.96 -24.52 2.89
C ARG A 359 -14.10 -23.65 1.99
N PRO A 360 -12.78 -23.58 2.22
CA PRO A 360 -11.90 -22.80 1.35
C PRO A 360 -11.97 -23.32 -0.08
N ALA A 361 -12.03 -22.38 -1.01
CA ALA A 361 -11.89 -22.67 -2.43
C ALA A 361 -10.40 -22.71 -2.80
N GLY A 362 -10.08 -23.37 -3.91
CA GLY A 362 -8.71 -23.47 -4.40
C GLY A 362 -8.67 -23.90 -5.86
N ILE A 363 -7.51 -23.75 -6.47
CA ILE A 363 -7.23 -24.25 -7.81
C ILE A 363 -6.17 -25.35 -7.72
N ALA A 364 -6.21 -26.29 -8.66
CA ALA A 364 -5.19 -27.31 -8.77
C ALA A 364 -3.81 -26.67 -9.06
N PRO A 365 -2.71 -27.23 -8.52
CA PRO A 365 -1.35 -26.75 -8.80
C PRO A 365 -1.04 -26.69 -10.30
N ALA A 366 -1.47 -27.68 -11.09
CA ALA A 366 -1.28 -27.69 -12.54
C ALA A 366 -1.99 -26.51 -13.24
N THR A 367 -3.20 -26.14 -12.78
CA THR A 367 -3.91 -24.96 -13.29
C THR A 367 -3.12 -23.69 -13.04
N ARG A 368 -2.48 -23.57 -11.87
CA ARG A 368 -1.65 -22.40 -11.53
C ARG A 368 -0.48 -22.26 -12.49
N VAL A 369 0.28 -23.33 -12.65
CA VAL A 369 1.45 -23.39 -13.57
C VAL A 369 1.01 -23.08 -15.00
N ALA A 370 -0.02 -23.75 -15.50
CA ALA A 370 -0.51 -23.56 -16.86
C ALA A 370 -0.96 -22.11 -17.14
N ARG A 371 -1.66 -21.48 -16.18
CA ARG A 371 -2.17 -20.10 -16.36
C ARG A 371 -1.04 -19.07 -16.34
N ILE A 372 -0.07 -19.21 -15.43
CA ILE A 372 1.09 -18.32 -15.36
C ILE A 372 1.97 -18.47 -16.61
N LEU A 373 2.26 -19.70 -17.04
CA LEU A 373 3.06 -19.94 -18.25
C LEU A 373 2.37 -19.41 -19.51
N LEU A 374 1.07 -19.65 -19.66
CA LEU A 374 0.30 -19.13 -20.78
C LEU A 374 0.29 -17.60 -20.80
N ALA A 375 0.11 -16.96 -19.64
CA ALA A 375 0.15 -15.50 -19.52
C ALA A 375 1.51 -14.92 -19.89
N HIS A 376 2.60 -15.58 -19.48
CA HIS A 376 3.96 -15.20 -19.85
C HIS A 376 4.18 -15.31 -21.37
N TRP A 377 3.81 -16.44 -21.97
CA TRP A 377 3.98 -16.69 -23.40
C TRP A 377 3.13 -15.74 -24.28
N LEU A 378 1.87 -15.51 -23.90
CA LEU A 378 0.99 -14.56 -24.59
C LEU A 378 1.33 -13.09 -24.31
N GLY A 379 2.18 -12.82 -23.30
CA GLY A 379 2.51 -11.48 -22.88
C GLY A 379 1.32 -10.71 -22.27
N ARG A 380 0.36 -11.43 -21.67
CA ARG A 380 -0.89 -10.90 -21.13
C ARG A 380 -1.19 -11.54 -19.77
N PRO A 381 -0.92 -10.83 -18.66
CA PRO A 381 -1.31 -11.28 -17.32
C PRO A 381 -2.83 -11.22 -17.10
#